data_AF-A0AAE0B3Z1-F1
#
_entry.id   AF-A0AAE0B3Z1-F1
#
_cell.length_a   1.000
_cell.length_b   1.000
_cell.length_c   1.000
_cell.angle_alpha   90.00
_cell.angle_beta   90.00
_cell.angle_gamma   90.00
#
_symmetry.space_group_name_H-M   'P 1'
#
loop_
_entity.id
_entity.type
_entity.pdbx_description
1 polymer ?
#
loop_
_entity_poly.entity_id
_entity_poly.type
_entity_poly.pdbx_seq_one_letter_code
_entity_poly.pdbx_strand_id
1 'polypeptide(L)'
;MKGDNIFLALKDFENDWGKRRDKPKKDVQMWKKRSIFFTLPYWKDLALHHNLDVMHIEKNICESVIGTLLEINGKTKDEINARKDLQDLRIRHELHP
;
A
#
# COMPACT_ATOMS: atom_id res chain seq x y z
N MET A 1 -20.68 -9.25 -3.91
CA MET A 1 -20.20 -9.23 -5.31
C MET A 1 -18.93 -10.06 -5.37
N LYS A 2 -18.80 -11.00 -6.31
CA LYS A 2 -17.54 -11.74 -6.54
C LYS A 2 -16.51 -10.83 -7.21
N GLY A 3 -15.21 -11.12 -7.02
CA GLY A 3 -14.10 -10.36 -7.60
C GLY A 3 -14.19 -10.21 -9.12
N ASP A 4 -14.63 -11.27 -9.81
CA ASP A 4 -14.85 -11.25 -11.27
C ASP A 4 -15.83 -10.17 -11.72
N ASN A 5 -16.92 -9.96 -10.97
CA ASN A 5 -17.92 -8.95 -11.32
C ASN A 5 -17.37 -7.53 -11.15
N ILE A 6 -16.49 -7.34 -10.15
CA ILE A 6 -15.82 -6.06 -9.90
C ILE A 6 -14.74 -5.83 -10.97
N PHE A 7 -14.01 -6.87 -11.35
CA PHE A 7 -13.03 -6.83 -12.43
C PHE A 7 -13.67 -6.41 -13.75
N LEU A 8 -14.78 -7.04 -14.13
CA LEU A 8 -15.52 -6.69 -15.36
C LEU A 8 -16.07 -5.27 -15.31
N ALA A 9 -16.64 -4.85 -14.17
CA ALA A 9 -17.19 -3.50 -14.01
C ALA A 9 -16.12 -2.38 -14.05
N LEU A 10 -14.89 -2.69 -13.66
CA LEU A 10 -13.78 -1.72 -13.60
C LEU A 10 -12.76 -1.89 -14.73
N LYS A 11 -12.95 -2.86 -15.63
CA LYS A 11 -12.01 -3.17 -16.72
C LYS A 11 -11.76 -1.95 -17.61
N ASP A 12 -12.82 -1.22 -17.92
CA ASP A 12 -12.80 -0.04 -18.80
C ASP A 12 -12.91 1.27 -17.99
N PHE A 13 -12.74 1.20 -16.66
CA PHE A 13 -12.78 2.40 -15.82
C PHE A 13 -11.50 3.22 -16.02
N GLU A 14 -11.66 4.41 -16.60
CA GLU A 14 -10.58 5.38 -16.75
C GLU A 14 -10.52 6.30 -15.52
N ASN A 15 -9.33 6.43 -14.95
CA ASN A 15 -9.09 7.32 -13.83
C ASN A 15 -8.80 8.74 -14.31
N ASP A 16 -9.67 9.69 -13.98
CA ASP A 16 -9.26 11.09 -14.06
C ASP A 16 -8.46 11.48 -12.81
N TRP A 17 -7.20 11.81 -13.04
CA TRP A 17 -6.28 12.30 -12.04
C TRP A 17 -6.35 13.84 -11.95
N GLY A 18 -6.35 14.41 -10.74
CA GLY A 18 -6.42 15.86 -10.50
C GLY A 18 -7.63 16.33 -9.66
N LYS A 19 -7.64 17.61 -9.27
CA LYS A 19 -8.76 18.23 -8.55
C LYS A 19 -9.88 18.57 -9.54
N ARG A 20 -11.05 17.93 -9.41
CA ARG A 20 -12.23 18.26 -10.23
C ARG A 20 -12.95 19.45 -9.60
N ARG A 21 -13.28 20.47 -10.40
CA ARG A 21 -13.94 21.69 -9.89
C ARG A 21 -15.44 21.52 -9.69
N ASP A 22 -16.11 20.66 -10.46
CA ASP A 22 -17.49 20.25 -10.18
C ASP A 22 -17.78 18.94 -10.90
N LYS A 23 -18.59 18.06 -10.30
CA LYS A 23 -19.09 16.86 -10.97
C LYS A 23 -20.62 16.84 -10.90
N PRO A 24 -21.33 16.63 -12.02
CA PRO A 24 -22.75 16.33 -11.97
C PRO A 24 -22.95 15.04 -11.17
N LYS A 25 -24.00 15.00 -10.34
CA LYS A 25 -24.45 13.78 -9.67
C LYS A 25 -24.89 12.79 -10.75
N LYS A 26 -23.97 11.94 -11.21
CA LYS A 26 -24.33 10.69 -11.87
C LYS A 26 -24.76 9.75 -10.76
N ASP A 27 -26.06 9.72 -10.53
CA ASP A 27 -26.69 8.66 -9.76
C ASP A 27 -26.26 7.31 -10.40
N VAL A 28 -25.91 6.34 -9.56
CA VAL A 28 -25.50 4.97 -9.93
C VAL A 28 -24.02 4.71 -10.33
N GLN A 29 -23.02 5.49 -9.88
CA GLN A 29 -21.61 5.04 -9.96
C GLN A 29 -20.96 4.86 -8.57
N MET A 30 -20.91 3.61 -8.10
CA MET A 30 -20.36 3.23 -6.80
C MET A 30 -18.85 3.49 -6.68
N TRP A 31 -18.14 3.58 -7.80
CA TRP A 31 -16.68 3.64 -7.86
C TRP A 31 -16.21 5.00 -8.37
N LYS A 32 -15.34 5.67 -7.61
CA LYS A 32 -14.76 6.98 -7.99
C LYS A 32 -13.44 6.85 -8.75
N LYS A 33 -12.71 5.77 -8.51
CA LYS A 33 -11.38 5.46 -9.07
C LYS A 33 -11.17 3.95 -9.11
N ARG A 34 -10.42 3.50 -10.09
CA ARG A 34 -9.76 2.18 -10.15
C ARG A 34 -8.38 2.29 -9.49
N SER A 35 -8.01 1.37 -8.61
CA SER A 35 -6.65 1.38 -8.06
C SER A 35 -5.63 0.92 -9.10
N ILE A 36 -4.39 1.40 -9.04
CA ILE A 36 -3.31 0.91 -9.91
C ILE A 36 -3.11 -0.60 -9.77
N PHE A 37 -3.44 -1.16 -8.62
CA PHE A 37 -3.28 -2.57 -8.33
C PHE A 37 -4.19 -3.49 -9.17
N PHE A 38 -5.21 -2.95 -9.84
CA PHE A 38 -6.01 -3.69 -10.82
C PHE A 38 -5.22 -4.06 -12.08
N THR A 39 -3.99 -3.58 -12.26
CA THR A 39 -3.09 -4.01 -13.35
C THR A 39 -2.26 -5.23 -12.98
N LEU A 40 -2.24 -5.65 -11.71
CA LEU A 40 -1.47 -6.80 -11.27
C LEU A 40 -2.08 -8.10 -11.82
N PRO A 41 -1.30 -9.01 -12.44
CA PRO A 41 -1.81 -10.21 -13.09
C PRO A 41 -2.62 -11.14 -12.17
N TYR A 42 -2.25 -11.17 -10.88
CA TYR A 42 -2.83 -12.02 -9.85
C TYR A 42 -3.96 -11.33 -9.06
N TRP A 43 -4.33 -10.08 -9.39
CA TRP A 43 -5.33 -9.30 -8.63
C TRP A 43 -6.70 -9.99 -8.55
N LYS A 44 -7.12 -10.65 -9.64
CA LYS A 44 -8.39 -11.41 -9.71
C LYS A 44 -8.41 -12.61 -8.75
N ASP A 45 -7.24 -13.11 -8.36
CA ASP A 45 -7.07 -14.29 -7.53
C ASP A 45 -6.97 -13.91 -6.03
N LEU A 46 -6.95 -12.61 -5.69
CA LEU A 46 -6.96 -12.15 -4.30
C LEU A 46 -8.36 -12.28 -3.69
N ALA A 47 -8.45 -13.07 -2.60
CA ALA A 47 -9.66 -13.14 -1.80
C ALA A 47 -10.05 -11.77 -1.17
N LEU A 48 -9.06 -10.94 -0.87
CA LEU A 48 -9.22 -9.58 -0.37
C LEU A 48 -8.40 -8.61 -1.23
N HIS A 49 -9.07 -7.79 -2.05
CA HIS A 49 -8.41 -6.89 -3.00
C HIS A 49 -7.57 -5.76 -2.37
N HIS A 50 -7.66 -5.56 -1.04
CA HIS A 50 -6.81 -4.64 -0.29
C HIS A 50 -5.55 -5.31 0.29
N ASN A 51 -5.45 -6.65 0.24
CA ASN A 51 -4.29 -7.40 0.71
C ASN A 51 -3.25 -7.49 -0.41
N LEU A 52 -2.62 -6.36 -0.68
CA LEU A 52 -1.63 -6.25 -1.73
C LEU A 52 -0.35 -6.95 -1.31
N ASP A 53 -0.02 -7.99 -2.06
CA ASP A 53 1.25 -8.69 -2.03
C ASP A 53 1.80 -8.96 -0.61
N VAL A 54 0.95 -9.57 0.23
CA VAL A 54 1.30 -10.20 1.52
C VAL A 54 2.68 -10.84 1.44
N MET A 55 2.95 -11.63 0.40
CA MET A 55 4.23 -12.31 0.26
C MET A 55 5.43 -11.37 0.11
N HIS A 56 5.33 -10.26 -0.61
CA HIS A 56 6.46 -9.34 -0.81
C HIS A 56 6.52 -8.28 0.29
N ILE A 57 5.38 -7.76 0.73
CA ILE A 57 5.28 -6.77 1.80
C ILE A 57 5.60 -7.41 3.15
N GLU A 58 4.98 -8.53 3.49
CA GLU A 58 5.29 -9.24 4.74
C GLU A 58 6.71 -9.78 4.72
N LYS A 59 7.21 -10.30 3.59
CA LYS A 59 8.62 -10.71 3.52
C LYS A 59 9.57 -9.54 3.75
N ASN A 60 9.32 -8.38 3.13
CA ASN A 60 10.16 -7.19 3.33
C ASN A 60 10.13 -6.71 4.79
N ILE A 61 8.93 -6.64 5.39
CA ILE A 61 8.78 -6.23 6.80
C ILE A 61 9.41 -7.26 7.73
N CYS A 62 9.18 -8.56 7.50
CA CYS A 62 9.72 -9.64 8.32
C CYS A 62 11.24 -9.72 8.22
N GLU A 63 11.83 -9.60 7.03
CA GLU A 63 13.28 -9.54 6.82
C GLU A 63 13.90 -8.35 7.56
N SER A 64 13.25 -7.18 7.50
CA SER A 64 13.69 -6.00 8.25
C SER A 64 13.60 -6.21 9.77
N VAL A 65 12.50 -6.79 10.27
CA VAL A 65 12.29 -7.03 11.71
C VAL A 65 13.30 -8.07 12.22
N ILE A 66 13.48 -9.18 11.51
CA ILE A 66 14.46 -10.21 11.83
C ILE A 66 15.88 -9.63 11.79
N GLY A 67 16.19 -8.84 10.75
CA GLY A 67 17.49 -8.19 10.60
C GLY A 67 17.83 -7.28 11.79
N THR A 68 16.84 -6.55 12.33
CA THR A 68 17.02 -5.73 13.52
C THR A 68 17.10 -6.56 14.81
N LEU A 69 16.21 -7.56 15.00
CA LEU A 69 16.21 -8.39 16.21
C LEU A 69 17.48 -9.24 16.39
N LEU A 70 18.06 -9.70 15.28
CA LEU A 70 19.26 -10.53 15.27
C LEU A 70 20.54 -9.75 14.97
N GLU A 71 20.47 -8.40 14.92
CA GLU A 71 21.60 -7.52 14.61
C GLU A 71 22.37 -7.93 13.34
N ILE A 72 21.66 -8.33 12.28
CA ILE A 72 22.27 -8.74 11.02
C ILE A 72 22.69 -7.50 10.24
N ASN A 73 24.00 -7.24 10.21
CA ASN A 73 24.61 -6.16 9.45
C ASN A 73 24.13 -6.16 7.98
N GLY A 74 23.57 -5.03 7.53
CA GLY A 74 23.06 -4.83 6.17
C GLY A 74 21.63 -5.30 5.91
N LYS A 75 20.95 -5.92 6.88
CA LYS A 75 19.51 -6.27 6.79
C LYS A 75 18.61 -5.50 7.74
N THR A 76 19.21 -4.87 8.76
CA THR A 76 18.50 -3.93 9.64
C THR A 76 18.13 -2.67 8.88
N LYS A 77 16.91 -2.19 9.12
CA LYS A 77 16.41 -0.91 8.59
C LYS A 77 16.50 0.23 9.63
N ASP A 78 17.24 0.01 10.71
CA ASP A 78 17.60 1.05 11.67
C ASP A 78 18.75 1.90 11.11
N GLU A 79 18.39 2.86 10.25
CA GLU A 79 19.32 3.79 9.61
C GLU A 79 19.22 5.19 10.27
N ILE A 80 20.22 6.05 10.08
CA ILE A 80 20.24 7.43 10.60
C ILE A 80 18.96 8.20 10.23
N ASN A 81 18.44 8.02 9.01
CA ASN A 81 17.20 8.67 8.59
C ASN A 81 15.99 8.17 9.40
N ALA A 82 15.90 6.86 9.65
CA ALA A 82 14.85 6.30 10.51
C ALA A 82 14.95 6.86 11.94
N ARG A 83 16.16 7.06 12.48
CA ARG A 83 16.37 7.69 13.80
C ARG A 83 16.00 9.17 13.85
N LYS A 84 16.22 9.91 12.75
CA LYS A 84 15.75 11.30 12.61
C LYS A 84 14.23 11.37 12.53
N ASP A 85 13.59 10.45 11.81
CA ASP A 85 12.12 10.38 11.77
C ASP A 85 11.55 10.13 13.18
N LEU A 86 12.20 9.29 13.99
CA LEU A 86 11.81 9.09 15.40
C LEU A 86 11.94 10.37 16.24
N GLN A 87 12.97 11.18 15.99
CA GLN A 87 13.17 12.48 16.62
C GLN A 87 12.07 13.47 16.23
N ASP A 88 11.74 13.57 14.94
CA ASP A 88 10.69 14.43 14.42
C ASP A 88 9.31 14.05 14.98
N LEU A 89 9.06 12.74 15.12
CA LEU A 89 7.86 12.19 15.75
C LEU A 89 7.85 12.28 17.28
N ARG A 90 8.96 12.69 17.91
CA ARG A 90 9.15 12.83 19.37
C ARG A 90 8.88 11.54 20.14
N ILE A 91 9.27 10.39 19.58
CA ILE A 91 9.12 9.06 20.18
C ILE A 91 10.50 8.39 20.30
N ARG A 92 10.67 7.48 21.28
CA ARG A 92 11.90 6.69 21.49
C ARG A 92 13.18 7.54 21.56
N HIS A 93 13.26 8.42 22.56
CA HIS A 93 14.37 9.37 22.76
C HIS A 93 15.74 8.68 22.88
N GLU A 94 15.76 7.47 23.41
CA GLU A 94 16.94 6.61 23.54
C GLU A 94 17.54 6.17 22.20
N LEU A 95 16.80 6.29 21.10
CA LEU A 95 17.24 5.95 19.74
C LEU A 95 17.48 7.19 18.87
N HIS A 96 17.34 8.40 19.42
CA HIS A 96 17.67 9.62 18.69
C HIS A 96 19.19 9.66 18.43
N PRO A 97 19.64 10.20 17.28
CA PRO A 97 21.06 10.35 16.99
C PRO A 97 21.76 11.29 17.96
#